data_AF-S8BS55-F1
#
_entry.id   AF-S8BS55-F1
#
_cell.length_a   1.000
_cell.length_b   1.000
_cell.length_c   1.000
_cell.angle_alpha   90.00
_cell.angle_beta   90.00
_cell.angle_gamma   90.00
#
_symmetry.space_group_name_H-M   'P 1'
#
loop_
_entity.id
_entity.type
_entity.pdbx_description
1 polymer ?
#
loop_
_entity_poly.entity_id
_entity_poly.type
_entity_poly.pdbx_seq_one_letter_code
_entity_poly.pdbx_strand_id
1 'polypeptide(L)'
;DDECCNSCEEVREAYRKKGWGLSETQIDQCKREGFVEKLKEEKGEGCNIHGALEVNKVAGNFHFVTGKTLQSSGFNLLELLSLQDQSYNISHRINELSFGESIPRIVNPLDGVQWVQEKPNGVYQYFLKVVPTVYTGVRGHTIHSNQ
;
A
#
# COMPACT_ATOMS: atom_id res chain seq x y z
N ASP A 1 -4.52 -4.19 -34.41
CA ASP A 1 -3.19 -4.71 -34.06
C ASP A 1 -2.12 -3.61 -34.02
N ASP A 2 -2.37 -2.46 -33.39
CA ASP A 2 -1.42 -1.32 -33.37
C ASP A 2 -1.37 -0.62 -32.00
N GLU A 3 -1.31 -1.37 -30.90
CA GLU A 3 -1.05 -0.76 -29.60
C GLU A 3 0.48 -0.65 -29.40
N CYS A 4 1.05 0.49 -29.80
CA CYS A 4 2.45 0.81 -29.57
C CYS A 4 2.70 1.10 -28.08
N CYS A 5 3.73 0.46 -27.50
CA CYS A 5 4.18 0.75 -26.14
C CYS A 5 5.39 1.71 -26.18
N ASN A 6 5.19 2.97 -25.82
CA ASN A 6 6.20 4.02 -25.88
C ASN A 6 7.01 4.16 -24.60
N SER A 7 6.43 3.77 -23.45
CA SER A 7 7.06 3.84 -22.13
C SER A 7 7.41 2.47 -21.56
N CYS A 8 8.36 2.41 -20.62
CA CYS A 8 8.67 1.18 -19.90
C CYS A 8 7.44 0.63 -19.17
N GLU A 9 6.60 1.51 -18.62
CA GLU A 9 5.37 1.12 -17.93
C GLU A 9 4.37 0.45 -18.89
N GLU A 10 4.10 1.04 -20.06
CA GLU A 10 3.21 0.45 -21.06
C GLU A 10 3.66 -0.96 -21.49
N VAL A 11 4.96 -1.15 -21.72
CA VAL A 11 5.52 -2.48 -22.07
C VAL A 11 5.27 -3.47 -20.93
N ARG A 12 5.55 -3.08 -19.69
CA ARG A 12 5.35 -3.94 -18.50
C ARG A 12 3.88 -4.31 -18.32
N GLU A 13 2.97 -3.35 -18.51
CA GLU A 13 1.54 -3.60 -18.42
C GLU A 13 1.04 -4.53 -19.53
N ALA A 14 1.53 -4.36 -20.76
CA ALA A 14 1.17 -5.21 -21.90
C ALA A 14 1.65 -6.66 -21.69
N TYR A 15 2.89 -6.86 -21.23
CA TYR A 15 3.43 -8.18 -20.89
C TYR A 15 2.64 -8.82 -19.74
N ARG A 16 2.28 -8.03 -18.72
CA ARG A 16 1.43 -8.48 -17.60
C ARG A 16 0.05 -8.94 -18.08
N LYS A 17 -0.61 -8.18 -18.96
CA LYS A 17 -1.91 -8.56 -19.54
C LYS A 17 -1.83 -9.89 -20.30
N LYS A 18 -0.69 -10.18 -20.93
CA LYS A 18 -0.43 -11.44 -21.66
C LYS A 18 0.12 -12.57 -20.78
N GLY A 19 0.43 -12.30 -19.51
CA GLY A 19 1.05 -13.27 -18.59
C GLY A 19 2.48 -13.64 -18.96
N TRP A 20 3.20 -12.82 -19.72
CA TRP A 20 4.58 -13.11 -20.12
C TRP A 20 5.59 -12.68 -19.06
N GLY A 21 6.64 -13.49 -18.88
CA GLY A 21 7.81 -13.10 -18.10
C GLY A 21 8.58 -11.98 -18.79
N LEU A 22 9.17 -11.09 -18.00
CA LEU A 22 9.85 -9.91 -18.50
C LEU A 22 11.26 -9.78 -17.93
N SER A 23 12.23 -9.50 -18.80
CA SER A 23 13.57 -9.06 -18.39
C SER A 23 13.70 -7.57 -18.68
N GLU A 24 13.69 -6.75 -17.63
CA GLU A 24 13.72 -5.29 -17.76
C GLU A 24 15.03 -4.78 -18.36
N THR A 25 16.11 -5.57 -18.26
CA THR A 25 17.41 -5.30 -18.90
C THR A 25 17.42 -5.58 -20.40
N GLN A 26 16.34 -6.11 -20.97
CA GLN A 26 16.21 -6.40 -22.40
C GLN A 26 15.24 -5.45 -23.13
N ILE A 27 14.57 -4.55 -22.42
CA ILE A 27 13.61 -3.60 -22.99
C ILE A 27 14.28 -2.23 -23.17
N ASP A 28 14.26 -1.72 -24.40
CA ASP A 28 14.89 -0.45 -24.73
C ASP A 28 14.25 0.74 -24.01
N GLN A 29 12.92 0.74 -23.88
CA GLN A 29 12.18 1.75 -23.12
C GLN A 29 12.66 1.81 -21.67
N CYS A 30 12.82 0.66 -21.00
CA CYS A 30 13.26 0.59 -19.60
C CYS A 30 14.72 0.98 -19.39
N LYS A 31 15.61 0.66 -20.34
CA LYS A 31 17.00 1.14 -20.32
C LYS A 31 17.07 2.65 -20.51
N ARG A 32 16.38 3.17 -21.52
CA ARG A 32 16.36 4.61 -21.84
C ARG A 32 15.81 5.43 -20.68
N GLU A 33 14.81 4.90 -19.98
CA GLU A 33 14.19 5.56 -18.83
C GLU A 33 14.94 5.34 -17.50
N GLY A 34 16.02 4.54 -17.51
CA GLY A 34 16.86 4.26 -16.34
C GLY A 34 16.12 3.51 -15.24
N PHE A 35 15.22 2.59 -15.61
CA PHE A 35 14.34 1.93 -14.65
C PHE A 35 15.12 1.12 -13.60
N VAL A 36 16.15 0.38 -14.02
CA VAL A 36 16.97 -0.45 -13.13
C VAL A 36 17.84 0.40 -12.20
N GLU A 37 18.34 1.53 -12.69
CA GLU A 37 19.09 2.51 -11.91
C GLU A 37 18.21 3.15 -10.83
N LYS A 38 16.99 3.59 -11.19
CA LYS A 38 16.01 4.12 -10.22
C LYS A 38 15.68 3.13 -9.12
N LEU A 39 15.44 1.85 -9.47
CA LEU A 39 15.20 0.80 -8.47
C LEU A 39 16.38 0.59 -7.50
N LYS A 40 17.62 0.80 -7.97
CA LYS A 40 18.81 0.73 -7.11
C LYS A 40 18.93 1.94 -6.21
N GLU A 41 18.55 3.12 -6.70
CA GLU A 41 18.53 4.37 -5.93
C GLU A 41 17.47 4.33 -4.82
N GLU A 42 16.28 3.80 -5.12
CA GLU A 42 15.17 3.61 -4.16
C GLU A 42 15.45 2.48 -3.15
N LYS A 43 16.56 1.74 -3.29
CA LYS A 43 16.88 0.63 -2.41
C LYS A 43 17.14 1.12 -0.98
N GLY A 44 16.29 0.68 -0.06
CA GLY A 44 16.38 1.03 1.35
C GLY A 44 15.53 2.25 1.74
N GLU A 45 14.81 2.83 0.78
CA GLU A 45 13.77 3.81 1.07
C GLU A 45 12.54 3.16 1.71
N GLY A 46 11.72 3.99 2.36
CA GLY A 46 10.45 3.60 2.94
C GLY A 46 9.32 4.47 2.38
N CYS A 47 8.09 3.96 2.47
CA CYS A 47 6.91 4.69 1.99
C CYS A 47 6.31 5.57 3.11
N ASN A 48 5.99 6.82 2.79
CA ASN A 48 5.15 7.66 3.65
C ASN A 48 3.74 7.76 3.07
N ILE A 49 2.80 7.02 3.66
CA ILE A 49 1.42 6.94 3.20
C ILE A 49 0.56 7.87 4.06
N HIS A 50 -0.12 8.81 3.42
CA HIS A 50 -1.06 9.74 4.04
C HIS A 50 -2.25 9.96 3.12
N GLY A 51 -3.44 10.12 3.70
CA GLY A 51 -4.66 10.35 2.94
C GLY A 51 -5.90 9.95 3.74
N ALA A 52 -7.05 10.07 3.10
CA ALA A 52 -8.34 9.63 3.63
C ALA A 52 -9.01 8.72 2.60
N LEU A 53 -9.73 7.71 3.10
CA LEU A 53 -10.50 6.78 2.27
C LEU A 53 -11.96 6.85 2.68
N GLU A 54 -12.84 7.12 1.73
CA GLU A 54 -14.27 7.01 1.92
C GLU A 54 -14.69 5.55 1.75
N VAL A 55 -15.30 4.98 2.77
CA VAL A 55 -15.69 3.57 2.81
C VAL A 55 -17.13 3.41 3.27
N ASN A 56 -17.76 2.31 2.85
CA ASN A 56 -19.05 1.91 3.40
C ASN A 56 -18.92 1.57 4.89
N LYS A 57 -19.88 2.01 5.71
CA LYS A 57 -19.92 1.73 7.16
C LYS A 57 -20.43 0.31 7.44
N VAL A 58 -19.61 -0.67 7.06
CA VAL A 58 -19.86 -2.11 7.23
C VAL A 58 -18.60 -2.79 7.76
N ALA A 59 -18.73 -4.03 8.25
CA ALA A 59 -17.56 -4.82 8.61
C ALA A 59 -16.70 -5.08 7.36
N GLY A 60 -15.39 -4.83 7.45
CA GLY A 60 -14.47 -4.94 6.33
C GLY A 60 -13.01 -4.94 6.76
N ASN A 61 -12.12 -4.97 5.78
CA ASN A 61 -10.69 -4.95 5.96
C ASN A 61 -10.05 -4.06 4.88
N PHE A 62 -8.89 -3.50 5.22
CA PHE A 62 -7.97 -2.89 4.27
C PHE A 62 -6.57 -3.40 4.58
N HIS A 63 -5.75 -3.54 3.55
CA HIS A 63 -4.46 -4.19 3.65
C HIS A 63 -3.39 -3.33 2.96
N PHE A 64 -2.26 -3.16 3.64
CA PHE A 64 -1.01 -2.73 3.01
C PHE A 64 -0.18 -3.97 2.70
N VAL A 65 0.14 -4.17 1.42
CA VAL A 65 0.89 -5.33 0.94
C VAL A 65 2.07 -4.88 0.10
N THR A 66 3.16 -5.63 0.16
CA THR A 66 4.32 -5.41 -0.70
C THR A 66 4.04 -5.99 -2.09
N GLY A 67 4.42 -5.26 -3.13
CA GLY A 67 4.14 -5.62 -4.53
C GLY A 67 2.90 -4.95 -5.12
N LYS A 68 2.71 -5.10 -6.43
CA LYS A 68 1.48 -4.65 -7.11
C LYS A 68 0.42 -5.74 -6.97
N THR A 69 -0.79 -5.36 -6.53
CA THR A 69 -1.93 -6.28 -6.44
C THR A 69 -2.23 -6.92 -7.78
N LEU A 70 -1.99 -8.23 -7.88
CA LEU A 70 -2.36 -9.04 -9.04
C LEU A 70 -3.90 -9.15 -9.12
N GLN A 71 -4.52 -8.31 -9.94
CA GLN A 71 -5.89 -8.55 -10.45
C GLN A 71 -5.86 -9.37 -11.74
N SER A 72 -5.12 -10.49 -11.78
CA SER A 72 -5.19 -11.40 -12.92
C SER A 72 -5.09 -12.84 -12.46
N SER A 73 -6.04 -13.64 -12.92
CA SER A 73 -6.14 -15.09 -12.77
C SER A 73 -4.99 -15.77 -13.53
N GLY A 74 -3.79 -15.75 -12.96
CA GLY A 74 -2.61 -16.38 -13.54
C GLY A 74 -1.38 -16.13 -12.66
N PHE A 75 -1.13 -17.05 -11.72
CA PHE A 75 0.09 -17.06 -10.92
C PHE A 75 1.31 -17.22 -11.83
N ASN A 76 2.10 -16.17 -12.01
CA ASN A 76 3.39 -16.25 -12.70
C ASN A 76 4.50 -16.59 -11.70
N LEU A 77 5.04 -17.81 -11.85
CA LEU A 77 6.08 -18.43 -11.01
C LEU A 77 7.37 -17.58 -10.88
N LEU A 78 7.65 -16.70 -11.85
CA LEU A 78 8.82 -15.82 -11.88
C LEU A 78 8.73 -14.63 -10.89
N GLU A 79 7.53 -14.14 -10.57
CA GLU A 79 7.35 -13.08 -9.57
C GLU A 79 7.44 -13.68 -8.15
N LEU A 80 6.99 -14.94 -7.98
CA LEU A 80 7.28 -15.72 -6.78
C LEU A 80 8.78 -15.96 -6.59
N LEU A 81 9.54 -16.22 -7.66
CA LEU A 81 11.00 -16.40 -7.62
C LEU A 81 11.76 -15.10 -7.31
N SER A 82 11.23 -13.95 -7.74
CA SER A 82 11.78 -12.63 -7.43
C SER A 82 11.52 -12.22 -5.96
N LEU A 83 10.44 -12.76 -5.37
CA LEU A 83 10.09 -12.62 -3.95
C LEU A 83 10.68 -13.73 -3.07
N GLN A 84 11.10 -14.87 -3.63
CA GLN A 84 11.61 -16.01 -2.88
C GLN A 84 12.99 -15.76 -2.26
N ASP A 85 13.74 -14.77 -2.76
CA ASP A 85 15.08 -14.43 -2.25
C ASP A 85 15.16 -13.03 -1.60
N GLN A 86 14.03 -12.32 -1.50
CA GLN A 86 13.96 -10.98 -0.92
C GLN A 86 13.07 -11.02 0.32
N SER A 87 13.71 -11.07 1.50
CA SER A 87 13.02 -10.75 2.74
C SER A 87 12.38 -9.36 2.61
N TYR A 88 11.05 -9.28 2.61
CA TYR A 88 10.38 -7.98 2.61
C TYR A 88 10.33 -7.41 4.02
N ASN A 89 10.44 -6.07 4.12
CA ASN A 89 10.38 -5.33 5.37
C ASN A 89 9.02 -4.64 5.52
N ILE A 90 8.22 -5.08 6.49
CA ILE A 90 6.93 -4.47 6.87
C ILE A 90 7.01 -3.75 8.22
N SER A 91 8.22 -3.40 8.65
CA SER A 91 8.40 -2.45 9.76
C SER A 91 7.70 -1.15 9.40
N HIS A 92 6.87 -0.64 10.31
CA HIS A 92 6.05 0.53 10.03
C HIS A 92 5.81 1.33 11.31
N ARG A 93 5.47 2.59 11.10
CA ARG A 93 4.97 3.49 12.13
C ARG A 93 3.63 4.03 11.68
N ILE A 94 2.60 3.83 12.50
CA ILE A 94 1.30 4.44 12.30
C ILE A 94 1.40 5.84 12.90
N ASN A 95 1.49 6.86 12.05
CA ASN A 95 1.56 8.23 12.53
C ASN A 95 0.20 8.68 13.08
N GLU A 96 -0.84 8.45 12.31
CA GLU A 96 -2.23 8.74 12.68
C GLU A 96 -3.15 7.74 11.99
N LEU A 97 -4.13 7.21 12.72
CA LEU A 97 -5.24 6.44 12.15
C LEU A 97 -6.53 6.77 12.90
N SER A 98 -7.43 7.46 12.22
CA SER A 98 -8.71 7.92 12.76
C SER A 98 -9.88 7.55 11.86
N PHE A 99 -11.09 7.55 12.41
CA PHE A 99 -12.32 7.25 11.69
C PHE A 99 -13.31 8.41 11.82
N GLY A 100 -13.60 9.09 10.70
CA GLY A 100 -14.49 10.25 10.67
C GLY A 100 -13.82 11.55 11.11
N GLU A 101 -14.61 12.55 11.50
CA GLU A 101 -14.07 13.86 11.89
C GLU A 101 -13.37 13.83 13.24
N SER A 102 -12.27 14.57 13.39
CA SER A 102 -11.57 14.69 14.67
C SER A 102 -12.38 15.53 15.66
N ILE A 103 -12.49 15.04 16.91
CA ILE A 103 -13.15 15.75 18.01
C ILE A 103 -12.15 16.12 19.10
N PRO A 104 -12.40 17.17 19.90
CA PRO A 104 -11.49 17.57 20.96
C PRO A 104 -11.21 16.43 21.94
N ARG A 105 -9.92 16.21 22.24
CA ARG A 105 -9.42 15.20 23.20
C ARG A 105 -9.65 13.74 22.78
N ILE A 106 -9.91 13.47 21.50
CA ILE A 106 -9.87 12.10 20.99
C ILE A 106 -8.44 11.55 21.10
N VAL A 107 -8.33 10.28 21.47
CA VAL A 107 -7.06 9.54 21.50
C VAL A 107 -7.30 8.27 20.71
N ASN A 108 -6.71 8.17 19.51
CA ASN A 108 -6.81 6.94 18.73
C ASN A 108 -5.73 5.95 19.22
N PRO A 109 -6.09 4.69 19.52
CA PRO A 109 -5.15 3.74 20.13
C PRO A 109 -3.91 3.42 19.29
N LEU A 110 -3.98 3.59 17.96
CA LEU A 110 -2.89 3.27 17.05
C LEU A 110 -2.00 4.46 16.69
N ASP A 111 -2.32 5.66 17.15
CA ASP A 111 -1.48 6.84 16.88
C ASP A 111 -0.10 6.68 17.52
N GLY A 112 0.95 6.84 16.72
CA GLY A 112 2.34 6.70 17.13
C GLY A 112 2.83 5.26 17.33
N VAL A 113 2.00 4.23 17.10
CA VAL A 113 2.42 2.82 17.21
C VAL A 113 3.50 2.52 16.18
N GLN A 114 4.57 1.84 16.62
CA GLN A 114 5.69 1.44 15.78
C GLN A 114 5.99 -0.03 15.96
N TRP A 115 6.23 -0.72 14.84
CA TRP A 115 6.67 -2.11 14.80
C TRP A 115 7.90 -2.26 13.94
N VAL A 116 8.85 -3.02 14.46
CA VAL A 116 10.06 -3.43 13.73
C VAL A 116 9.97 -4.93 13.52
N GLN A 117 10.10 -5.34 12.26
CA GLN A 117 10.05 -6.73 11.87
C GLN A 117 11.34 -7.44 12.28
N GLU A 118 11.20 -8.45 13.14
CA GLU A 118 12.35 -9.25 13.61
C GLU A 118 12.63 -10.48 12.75
N LYS A 119 11.58 -11.07 12.15
CA LYS A 119 11.67 -12.29 11.34
C LYS A 119 11.38 -12.00 9.87
N PRO A 120 12.12 -12.61 8.92
CA PRO A 120 11.78 -12.52 7.52
C PRO A 120 10.37 -13.07 7.30
N ASN A 121 9.59 -12.39 6.47
CA ASN A 121 8.23 -12.75 6.09
C ASN A 121 7.24 -12.79 7.26
N GLY A 122 6.69 -11.62 7.63
CA GLY A 122 5.70 -11.46 8.70
C GLY A 122 4.38 -10.87 8.22
N VAL A 123 3.41 -10.77 9.14
CA VAL A 123 2.15 -10.03 9.00
C VAL A 123 1.86 -9.32 10.33
N TYR A 124 1.48 -8.05 10.27
CA TYR A 124 0.93 -7.30 11.40
C TYR A 124 -0.56 -7.06 11.16
N GLN A 125 -1.40 -7.46 12.12
CA GLN A 125 -2.85 -7.38 12.00
C GLN A 125 -3.45 -6.64 13.19
N TYR A 126 -4.29 -5.65 12.88
CA TYR A 126 -4.99 -4.83 13.87
C TYR A 126 -6.49 -5.08 13.76
N PHE A 127 -7.10 -5.44 14.87
CA PHE A 127 -8.55 -5.59 14.96
C PHE A 127 -9.12 -4.33 15.60
N LEU A 128 -9.81 -3.53 14.80
CA LEU A 128 -10.37 -2.25 15.21
C LEU A 128 -11.88 -2.35 15.37
N LYS A 129 -12.39 -1.88 16.50
CA LYS A 129 -13.82 -1.75 16.75
C LYS A 129 -14.17 -0.28 16.79
N VAL A 130 -14.76 0.20 15.70
CA VAL A 130 -15.16 1.60 15.53
C VAL A 130 -16.54 1.83 16.14
N VAL A 131 -16.62 2.75 17.11
CA VAL A 131 -17.84 3.14 17.82
C VAL A 131 -18.25 4.54 17.37
N PRO A 132 -19.45 4.71 16.79
CA PRO A 132 -19.95 6.04 16.42
C PRO A 132 -20.18 6.91 17.66
N THR A 133 -19.69 8.14 17.61
CA THR A 133 -19.73 9.09 18.73
C THR A 133 -20.28 10.43 18.26
N VAL A 134 -21.18 11.02 19.06
CA VAL A 134 -21.71 12.36 18.83
C VAL A 134 -21.12 13.29 19.88
N TYR A 135 -20.38 14.30 19.44
CA TYR A 135 -19.81 15.31 20.31
C TYR A 135 -20.61 16.61 20.20
N THR A 136 -21.18 17.08 21.31
CA THR A 136 -21.87 18.37 21.37
C THR A 136 -21.06 19.33 22.23
N GLY A 137 -20.52 20.37 21.59
CA GLY A 137 -19.77 21.42 22.27
C GLY A 137 -20.66 22.33 23.13
N VAL A 138 -20.04 23.12 24.00
CA VAL A 138 -20.74 24.04 24.93
C VAL A 138 -21.61 25.07 24.20
N ARG A 139 -21.26 25.43 22.96
CA ARG A 139 -22.02 26.36 22.10
C ARG A 139 -23.13 25.67 21.28
N GLY A 140 -23.39 24.39 21.53
CA GLY A 140 -24.42 23.61 20.83
C GLY A 140 -24.02 23.09 19.44
N HIS A 141 -22.77 23.29 19.00
CA HIS A 141 -22.28 22.68 17.76
C HIS A 141 -22.07 21.18 17.96
N THR A 142 -22.65 20.38 17.06
CA THR A 142 -22.60 18.92 17.12
C THR A 142 -21.75 18.37 15.98
N ILE A 143 -20.84 17.45 16.32
CA ILE A 143 -19.94 16.75 15.41
C ILE A 143 -20.25 15.26 15.47
N HIS A 144 -20.39 14.62 14.31
CA HIS A 144 -20.56 13.18 14.19
C HIS A 144 -19.21 12.55 13.84
N SER A 145 -18.67 11.79 14.79
CA SER A 145 -17.32 11.22 14.75
C SER A 145 -17.33 9.74 15.12
N ASN A 146 -16.17 9.11 15.23
CA ASN A 146 -16.01 7.76 15.73
C ASN A 146 -14.78 7.64 16.65
N GLN A 147 -14.79 6.63 17.53
CA GLN A 147 -13.69 6.26 18.42
C GLN A 147 -13.46 4.75 18.45
#